data_AF-A0A3S0TR99-F1
#
_entry.id   AF-A0A3S0TR99-F1
#
_cell.length_a   1.000
_cell.length_b   1.000
_cell.length_c   1.000
_cell.angle_alpha   90.00
_cell.angle_beta   90.00
_cell.angle_gamma   90.00
#
_symmetry.space_group_name_H-M   'P 1'
#
loop_
_entity.id
_entity.type
_entity.pdbx_description
1 polymer ?
#
loop_
_entity_poly.entity_id
_entity_poly.type
_entity_poly.pdbx_seq_one_letter_code
_entity_poly.pdbx_strand_id
1 'polypeptide(L)' 'MGNTSCRYVINAVGKGGETYLTHCQDKHALRKWIADHEDKLVMNELKIVDKKKHPFLKLFSLKR' A
#
# COMPACT_ATOMS: atom_id res chain seq x y z
N MET A 1 21.10 -6.54 -12.94
CA MET A 1 20.48 -6.04 -11.69
C MET A 1 19.03 -5.71 -12.01
N GLY A 2 18.15 -6.71 -11.86
CA GLY A 2 16.77 -6.64 -12.36
C GLY A 2 15.91 -5.73 -11.49
N ASN A 3 15.12 -4.88 -12.14
CA ASN A 3 14.18 -3.95 -11.51
C ASN A 3 13.35 -4.62 -10.42
N THR A 4 13.70 -4.38 -9.16
CA THR A 4 12.84 -4.64 -8.01
C THR A 4 11.69 -3.65 -8.06
N SER A 5 10.72 -3.92 -8.93
CA SER A 5 9.52 -3.09 -9.09
C SER A 5 8.69 -3.19 -7.82
N CYS A 6 8.94 -2.28 -6.87
CA CYS A 6 8.12 -2.08 -5.68
C CYS A 6 6.68 -1.76 -6.10
N ARG A 7 5.85 -2.80 -6.14
CA ARG A 7 4.49 -2.74 -6.65
C ARG A 7 3.54 -2.07 -5.67
N TYR A 8 3.69 -2.34 -4.38
CA TYR A 8 2.86 -1.79 -3.33
C TYR A 8 3.66 -0.79 -2.50
N VAL A 9 3.08 0.38 -2.26
CA VAL A 9 3.58 1.35 -1.28
C VAL A 9 2.60 1.36 -0.13
N ILE A 10 3.10 1.19 1.08
CA ILE A 10 2.33 1.20 2.31
C ILE A 10 2.68 2.49 3.05
N ASN A 11 1.66 3.27 3.36
CA ASN A 11 1.75 4.41 4.26
C ASN A 11 0.78 4.14 5.42
N ALA A 12 1.30 4.02 6.63
CA ALA A 12 0.50 3.70 7.81
C ALA A 12 0.90 4.60 8.98
N VAL A 13 -0.06 4.89 9.85
CA VAL A 13 0.17 5.64 11.09
C VAL A 13 0.10 4.67 12.26
N GLY A 14 1.11 4.69 13.12
CA GLY A 14 1.13 3.94 14.36
C GLY A 14 0.32 4.63 15.45
N LYS A 15 -0.17 3.85 16.41
CA LYS A 15 -0.91 4.37 17.58
C LYS A 15 -0.09 5.37 18.41
N GLY A 16 1.24 5.30 18.33
CA GLY A 16 2.17 6.24 18.97
C GLY A 16 2.43 7.54 18.21
N GLY A 17 1.76 7.78 17.07
CA GLY A 17 2.00 8.95 16.21
C GLY A 17 3.18 8.81 15.25
N GLU A 18 3.85 7.67 15.25
CA GLU A 18 4.88 7.30 14.28
C GLU A 18 4.26 7.00 12.91
N THR A 19 5.00 7.24 11.82
CA THR A 19 4.54 6.98 10.45
C THR A 19 5.44 5.95 9.78
N TYR A 20 4.82 4.92 9.21
CA TYR A 20 5.49 3.83 8.51
C TYR A 20 5.31 4.02 7.01
N LEU A 21 6.42 4.25 6.30
CA LEU A 21 6.47 4.30 4.85
C LEU A 21 7.34 3.16 4.33
N THR A 22 6.70 2.11 3.81
CA THR A 22 7.41 0.92 3.31
C THR A 22 6.91 0.48 1.94
N HIS A 23 7.73 -0.31 1.26
CA HIS A 23 7.51 -0.74 -0.11
C HIS A 23 7.54 -2.26 -0.17
N CYS A 24 6.54 -2.86 -0.81
CA CYS A 24 6.45 -4.31 -1.01
C CYS A 24 6.38 -4.65 -2.49
N GLN A 25 7.04 -5.75 -2.87
CA GLN A 25 7.05 -6.26 -4.24
C GLN A 25 5.80 -7.10 -4.52
N ASP A 26 5.35 -7.85 -3.51
CA ASP A 26 4.28 -8.84 -3.64
C ASP A 26 3.16 -8.66 -2.62
N LYS A 27 1.97 -9.13 -2.98
CA LYS A 27 0.80 -9.14 -2.10
C LYS A 27 1.06 -9.97 -0.83
N HIS A 28 1.87 -11.02 -0.92
CA HIS A 28 2.22 -11.84 0.24
C HIS A 28 3.08 -11.05 1.23
N ALA A 29 4.14 -10.38 0.77
CA ALA A 29 4.97 -9.52 1.61
C ALA A 29 4.16 -8.40 2.25
N LEU A 30 3.26 -7.77 1.48
CA LEU A 30 2.30 -6.77 1.98
C LEU A 30 1.45 -7.32 3.13
N ARG A 31 0.80 -8.48 2.93
CA ARG A 31 -0.06 -9.09 3.96
C ARG A 31 0.73 -9.45 5.22
N LYS A 32 1.95 -9.99 5.06
CA LYS A 32 2.82 -10.33 6.18
C LYS A 32 3.19 -9.08 6.98
N TRP A 33 3.55 -8.00 6.30
CA TRP A 33 3.89 -6.73 6.97
C TRP A 33 2.71 -6.15 7.74
N ILE A 34 1.52 -6.14 7.13
CA ILE A 34 0.30 -5.66 7.78
C ILE A 34 0.00 -6.51 9.02
N ALA A 35 0.04 -7.84 8.93
CA ALA A 35 -0.26 -8.72 10.06
C ALA A 35 0.74 -8.55 11.22
N ASP A 36 2.02 -8.32 10.90
CA ASP A 36 3.07 -8.12 11.91
C ASP A 36 2.93 -6.77 12.64
N HIS A 37 2.41 -5.75 11.96
CA HIS A 37 2.27 -4.40 12.50
C HIS A 37 0.84 -4.04 12.91
N GLU A 38 -0.14 -4.92 12.66
CA GLU A 38 -1.58 -4.66 12.85
C GLU A 38 -1.92 -4.15 14.25
N ASP A 39 -1.30 -4.71 15.27
CA ASP A 39 -1.52 -4.30 16.66
C ASP A 39 -1.02 -2.88 16.96
N LYS A 40 0.04 -2.44 16.25
CA LYS A 40 0.66 -1.12 16.45
C LYS A 40 0.11 -0.06 15.51
N LEU A 41 -0.51 -0.47 14.41
CA LEU A 41 -1.05 0.42 13.39
C LEU A 41 -2.47 0.87 13.72
N VAL A 42 -2.76 2.10 13.33
CA VAL A 42 -4.12 2.60 13.21
C VAL A 42 -4.64 2.13 11.85
N MET A 43 -5.32 0.98 11.83
CA MET A 43 -5.87 0.37 10.61
C MET A 43 -6.74 1.33 9.79
N ASN A 44 -7.42 2.27 10.46
CA ASN A 44 -8.24 3.28 9.81
C ASN A 44 -7.42 4.26 8.94
N GLU A 45 -6.14 4.44 9.26
CA GLU A 45 -5.21 5.36 8.59
C GLU A 45 -4.27 4.62 7.62
N LEU A 46 -4.40 3.30 7.49
CA LEU A 46 -3.57 2.47 6.60
C LEU A 46 -3.92 2.74 5.12
N LYS A 47 -2.98 3.35 4.40
CA LYS A 47 -3.08 3.63 2.96
C LYS A 47 -2.13 2.73 2.18
N ILE A 48 -2.69 1.91 1.29
CA ILE A 48 -1.93 1.03 0.41
C ILE A 48 -2.12 1.47 -1.04
N VAL A 49 -1.03 1.76 -1.73
CA VAL A 49 -1.00 2.20 -3.12
C VAL A 49 -0.37 1.11 -3.98
N ASP A 50 -1.14 0.51 -4.89
CA ASP A 50 -0.65 -0.44 -5.89
C ASP A 50 -0.21 0.33 -7.15
N LYS A 51 1.10 0.51 -7.35
CA LYS A 51 1.70 1.18 -8.51
C LYS A 51 1.44 0.44 -9.82
N LYS A 52 1.16 -0.87 -9.78
CA LYS A 52 0.88 -1.69 -10.98
C LYS A 52 -0.59 -1.67 -11.37
N LYS A 53 -1.51 -1.33 -10.45
CA LYS A 53 -2.85 -0.84 -10.80
C LYS A 53 -2.68 0.53 -11.42
N HIS A 54 -2.38 0.54 -12.71
CA HIS A 54 -2.28 1.76 -13.48
C HIS A 54 -3.56 2.63 -13.30
N PRO A 55 -3.47 3.96 -13.45
CA PRO A 55 -4.58 4.94 -13.43
C PRO A 55 -5.68 4.77 -14.50
N PHE A 56 -5.89 3.56 -15.03
CA PHE A 56 -6.89 3.24 -16.07
C PHE A 56 -8.35 3.23 -15.57
N LEU A 57 -8.59 3.34 -14.27
CA LEU A 57 -9.95 3.59 -13.75
C LEU A 57 -10.38 5.06 -13.86
N LYS A 58 -9.62 5.92 -14.56
CA LYS A 58 -10.09 7.26 -14.96
C LYS A 58 -10.89 7.30 -16.28
N LEU A 59 -11.12 6.17 -16.97
CA LEU A 59 -11.70 6.19 -18.33
C LEU A 59 -13.14 5.65 -18.49
N PHE A 60 -13.96 5.58 -17.45
CA PHE A 60 -15.38 5.23 -17.61
C PHE A 60 -16.37 6.27 -17.07
N SER A 61 -15.95 7.54 -17.02
CA SER A 61 -16.88 8.66 -16.81
C SER A 61 -16.95 9.51 -18.08
N LEU A 62 -17.48 8.93 -19.15
CA LEU A 62 -18.05 9.64 -20.31
C LEU A 62 -18.67 8.63 -21.26
N LYS A 63 -19.93 8.26 -21.00
CA LYS A 63 -20.92 8.23 -22.08
C LYS A 63 -22.30 8.50 -21.49
N ARG A 64 -22.88 9.56 -22.05
CA ARG A 64 -24.24 10.08 -21.89
C ARG A 64 -25.24 9.13 -22.54
#